data_AF-A0A3A4RU42-F1
#
_entry.id   AF-A0A3A4RU42-F1
#
_cell.length_a   1.000
_cell.length_b   1.000
_cell.length_c   1.000
_cell.angle_alpha   90.00
_cell.angle_beta   90.00
_cell.angle_gamma   90.00
#
_symmetry.space_group_name_H-M   'P 1'
#
loop_
_entity.id
_entity.type
_entity.pdbx_description
1 polymer ?
#
loop_
_entity_poly.entity_id
_entity_poly.type
_entity_poly.pdbx_seq_one_letter_code
_entity_poly.pdbx_strand_id
1 'polypeptide(L)'
;MPTRIFAALVLTSLLAAGCAAPKTPVHIGPPLPASELAIVQAQDPENTGGATVRFHLAFESFMKVGDGQRTFVGDARNGYPTRISVLPGDYTIITRCVSGNYWAYPAAELSLEAGRIYTLRCGVSPHNLTSFRLTMDSIE
;
A
#
# COMPACT_ATOMS: atom_id res chain seq x y z
N MET A 1 -53.46 15.49 -29.26
CA MET A 1 -52.33 15.73 -30.20
C MET A 1 -52.28 17.24 -30.40
N PRO A 2 -51.16 17.98 -30.22
CA PRO A 2 -49.74 17.62 -30.42
C PRO A 2 -48.91 17.68 -29.11
N THR A 3 -48.01 16.73 -28.87
CA THR A 3 -46.56 16.69 -29.22
C THR A 3 -45.68 17.25 -28.09
N ARG A 4 -45.06 16.30 -27.37
CA ARG A 4 -44.13 16.50 -26.26
C ARG A 4 -42.83 17.11 -26.79
N ILE A 5 -42.40 18.22 -26.20
CA ILE A 5 -41.12 18.86 -26.51
C ILE A 5 -40.02 18.22 -25.65
N PHE A 6 -39.16 17.49 -26.35
CA PHE A 6 -37.71 17.35 -26.18
C PHE A 6 -37.16 17.61 -24.77
N ALA A 7 -36.87 16.54 -24.03
CA ALA A 7 -35.56 15.89 -24.01
C ALA A 7 -34.55 16.72 -23.22
N ALA A 8 -34.42 16.31 -21.95
CA ALA A 8 -33.44 16.75 -20.98
C ALA A 8 -32.02 16.70 -21.56
N LEU A 9 -31.42 17.87 -21.72
CA LEU A 9 -30.00 18.03 -22.03
C LEU A 9 -29.26 18.30 -20.72
N VAL A 10 -29.29 17.31 -19.83
CA VAL A 10 -28.42 17.22 -18.65
C VAL A 10 -27.38 16.19 -18.99
N LEU A 11 -26.28 16.59 -19.62
CA LEU A 11 -25.10 15.73 -19.69
C LEU A 11 -23.88 16.57 -20.06
N THR A 12 -22.76 16.19 -19.44
CA THR A 12 -21.38 16.53 -19.81
C THR A 12 -20.77 17.85 -19.33
N SER A 13 -20.64 17.99 -18.01
CA SER A 13 -19.54 18.75 -17.40
C SER A 13 -19.02 18.12 -16.10
N LEU A 14 -18.85 16.78 -16.08
CA LEU A 14 -17.98 16.10 -15.11
C LEU A 14 -16.69 15.65 -15.82
N LEU A 15 -15.82 16.59 -16.16
CA LEU A 15 -14.44 16.31 -16.59
C LEU A 15 -13.47 17.18 -15.78
N ALA A 16 -13.35 16.89 -14.48
CA ALA A 16 -12.24 17.40 -13.67
C ALA A 16 -11.97 16.58 -12.39
N ALA A 17 -12.51 15.36 -12.27
CA ALA A 17 -11.95 14.42 -11.31
C ALA A 17 -10.77 13.73 -12.01
N GLY A 18 -9.61 14.36 -11.93
CA GLY A 18 -8.33 13.66 -12.06
C GLY A 18 -8.26 12.62 -10.95
N CYS A 19 -8.99 11.52 -11.10
CA CYS A 19 -8.78 10.32 -10.33
C CYS A 19 -7.40 9.83 -10.75
N ALA A 20 -6.38 10.25 -10.00
CA ALA A 20 -5.13 9.52 -9.93
C ALA A 20 -5.52 8.08 -9.61
N ALA A 21 -5.55 7.22 -10.64
CA ALA A 21 -5.86 5.83 -10.46
C ALA A 21 -4.89 5.30 -9.38
N PRO A 22 -5.40 4.71 -8.28
CA PRO A 22 -4.52 4.12 -7.29
C PRO A 22 -3.63 3.12 -8.02
N LYS A 23 -2.30 3.31 -7.92
CA LYS A 23 -1.32 2.35 -8.44
C LYS A 23 -1.72 0.98 -7.90
N THR A 24 -2.04 0.10 -8.84
CA THR A 24 -2.64 -1.22 -8.66
C THR A 24 -1.94 -2.04 -7.58
N PRO A 25 -2.69 -2.85 -6.81
CA PRO A 25 -2.09 -3.74 -5.82
C PRO A 25 -1.37 -4.87 -6.55
N VAL A 26 -0.05 -4.97 -6.39
CA VAL A 26 0.76 -5.90 -7.18
C VAL A 26 0.56 -7.32 -6.66
N HIS A 27 -0.25 -8.09 -7.42
CA HIS A 27 -0.13 -9.52 -7.58
C HIS A 27 0.66 -9.77 -8.87
N ILE A 28 1.75 -10.54 -8.80
CA ILE A 28 2.51 -10.99 -9.98
C ILE A 28 2.03 -12.42 -10.28
N GLY A 29 0.97 -12.54 -11.07
CA GLY A 29 0.30 -13.80 -11.42
C GLY A 29 -1.09 -13.59 -12.04
N PRO A 30 -1.81 -14.65 -12.44
CA PRO A 30 -3.21 -14.56 -12.90
C PRO A 30 -4.10 -13.95 -11.82
N PRO A 31 -5.15 -13.18 -12.15
CA PRO A 31 -6.02 -12.58 -11.15
C PRO A 31 -6.71 -13.65 -10.29
N LEU A 32 -6.38 -13.69 -9.00
CA LEU A 32 -7.00 -14.54 -7.99
C LEU A 32 -8.04 -13.75 -7.17
N PRO A 33 -9.09 -14.39 -6.64
CA PRO A 33 -10.02 -13.74 -5.74
C PRO A 33 -9.31 -13.32 -4.44
N ALA A 34 -9.78 -12.24 -3.81
CA ALA A 34 -9.17 -11.71 -2.58
C ALA A 34 -9.12 -12.74 -1.43
N SER A 35 -10.02 -13.71 -1.42
CA SER A 35 -10.03 -14.83 -0.46
C SER A 35 -8.85 -15.79 -0.59
N GLU A 36 -8.15 -15.79 -1.73
CA GLU A 36 -6.99 -16.64 -2.00
C GLU A 36 -5.66 -15.90 -1.82
N LEU A 37 -5.72 -14.59 -1.57
CA LEU A 37 -4.55 -13.72 -1.45
C LEU A 37 -4.43 -13.22 -0.01
N ALA A 38 -3.20 -13.00 0.41
CA ALA A 38 -2.91 -12.13 1.53
C ALA A 38 -2.67 -10.71 1.01
N ILE A 39 -3.27 -9.73 1.67
CA ILE A 39 -3.13 -8.31 1.29
C ILE A 39 -2.32 -7.61 2.36
N VAL A 40 -1.27 -6.89 1.95
CA VAL A 40 -0.49 -6.03 2.86
C VAL A 40 -0.67 -4.58 2.44
N GLN A 41 -1.05 -3.73 3.39
CA GLN A 41 -1.38 -2.32 3.18
C GLN A 41 -0.48 -1.44 4.03
N ALA A 42 -0.04 -0.34 3.43
CA ALA A 42 0.64 0.72 4.12
C ALA A 42 -0.38 1.61 4.83
N GLN A 43 -0.13 1.90 6.09
CA GLN A 43 -0.85 2.94 6.82
C GLN A 43 0.14 3.98 7.35
N ASP A 44 -0.07 5.21 6.91
CA ASP A 44 0.59 6.36 7.50
C ASP A 44 -0.03 6.60 8.89
N PRO A 45 0.77 6.91 9.93
CA PRO A 45 0.23 7.15 11.25
C PRO A 45 -0.78 8.32 11.23
N GLU A 46 -1.92 8.13 11.90
CA GLU A 46 -2.92 9.19 12.05
C GLU A 46 -2.32 10.38 12.80
N ASN A 47 -2.65 11.58 12.31
CA ASN A 47 -2.25 12.85 12.92
C ASN A 47 -2.80 12.96 14.35
N THR A 48 -2.05 12.48 15.34
CA THR A 48 -2.27 12.86 16.73
C THR A 48 -1.68 14.25 16.91
N GLY A 49 -2.54 15.23 17.19
CA GLY A 49 -2.20 16.65 17.22
C GLY A 49 -1.01 16.96 18.13
N GLY A 50 -0.01 17.64 17.55
CA GLY A 50 1.15 18.19 18.27
C GLY A 50 2.41 17.33 18.17
N ALA A 51 3.27 17.64 17.19
CA ALA A 51 4.63 17.11 17.02
C ALA A 51 4.79 15.62 16.62
N THR A 52 3.76 14.98 16.05
CA THR A 52 3.90 13.61 15.53
C THR A 52 4.72 13.60 14.24
N VAL A 53 5.83 12.86 14.25
CA VAL A 53 6.67 12.61 13.07
C VAL A 53 5.80 11.92 12.01
N ARG A 54 5.50 12.62 10.91
CA ARG A 54 4.71 12.07 9.81
C ARG A 54 5.57 11.11 9.02
N PHE A 55 5.12 9.87 8.93
CA PHE A 55 5.75 8.87 8.08
C PHE A 55 4.90 8.62 6.84
N HIS A 56 5.59 8.42 5.73
CA HIS A 56 5.02 7.81 4.53
C HIS A 56 5.62 6.43 4.35
N LEU A 57 4.77 5.40 4.34
CA LEU A 57 5.17 4.02 4.06
C LEU A 57 4.76 3.64 2.63
N ALA A 58 5.68 3.03 1.90
CA ALA A 58 5.36 2.35 0.63
C ALA A 58 6.19 1.08 0.47
N PHE A 59 5.75 0.13 -0.35
CA PHE A 59 6.45 -1.13 -0.59
C PHE A 59 7.52 -0.94 -1.66
N GLU A 60 8.71 -1.47 -1.41
CA GLU A 60 9.81 -1.47 -2.38
C GLU A 60 10.00 -2.87 -2.97
N SER A 61 10.00 -3.89 -2.13
CA SER A 61 10.09 -5.29 -2.58
C SER A 61 9.62 -6.27 -1.52
N PHE A 62 9.49 -7.53 -1.93
CA PHE A 62 9.30 -8.67 -1.04
C PHE A 62 10.12 -9.87 -1.53
N MET A 63 10.38 -10.80 -0.63
CA MET A 63 11.04 -12.07 -0.92
C MET A 63 10.32 -13.17 -0.14
N LYS A 64 9.92 -14.25 -0.83
CA LYS A 64 9.38 -15.42 -0.14
C LYS A 64 10.53 -16.17 0.55
N VAL A 65 10.34 -16.54 1.80
CA VAL A 65 11.34 -17.27 2.57
C VAL A 65 11.59 -18.62 1.89
N GLY A 66 12.86 -18.91 1.60
CA GLY A 66 13.28 -20.14 0.92
C GLY A 66 13.46 -20.03 -0.60
N ASP A 67 12.84 -19.04 -1.27
CA ASP A 67 12.96 -18.88 -2.73
C ASP A 67 14.26 -18.18 -3.14
N GLY A 68 14.84 -17.37 -2.23
CA GLY A 68 16.07 -16.59 -2.48
C GLY A 68 15.93 -15.49 -3.53
N GLN A 69 14.74 -15.31 -4.11
CA GLN A 69 14.46 -14.32 -5.15
C GLN A 69 13.69 -13.13 -4.58
N ARG A 70 14.25 -11.95 -4.77
CA ARG A 70 13.61 -10.67 -4.42
C ARG A 70 12.78 -10.15 -5.59
N THR A 71 11.54 -9.79 -5.29
CA THR A 71 10.59 -9.20 -6.23
C THR A 71 10.41 -7.72 -5.92
N PHE A 72 10.85 -6.86 -6.83
CA PHE A 72 10.68 -5.41 -6.71
C PHE A 72 9.30 -5.00 -7.19
N VAL A 73 8.61 -4.20 -6.38
CA VAL A 73 7.26 -3.70 -6.65
C VAL A 73 7.21 -2.18 -6.78
N GLY A 74 8.27 -1.49 -6.37
CA GLY A 74 8.37 -0.05 -6.42
C GLY A 74 9.81 0.42 -6.56
N ASP A 75 10.00 1.55 -7.24
CA ASP A 75 11.30 2.19 -7.40
C ASP A 75 11.16 3.71 -7.55
N ALA A 76 12.28 4.43 -7.61
CA ALA A 76 12.28 5.89 -7.71
C ALA A 76 11.73 6.43 -9.05
N ARG A 77 11.75 5.62 -10.12
CA ARG A 77 11.27 5.98 -11.47
C ARG A 77 9.76 5.76 -11.60
N ASN A 78 9.29 4.61 -11.13
CA ASN A 78 7.91 4.14 -11.28
C ASN A 78 7.05 4.45 -10.05
N GLY A 79 7.68 4.88 -8.95
CA GLY A 79 7.06 5.10 -7.65
C GLY A 79 6.86 3.79 -6.88
N TYR A 80 6.41 3.94 -5.63
CA TYR A 80 6.25 2.83 -4.69
C TYR A 80 4.77 2.61 -4.38
N PRO A 81 4.23 1.39 -4.49
CA PRO A 81 2.84 1.10 -4.15
C PRO A 81 2.62 1.15 -2.64
N THR A 82 1.41 1.49 -2.21
CA THR A 82 0.99 1.46 -0.79
C THR A 82 0.18 0.21 -0.45
N ARG A 83 0.04 -0.72 -1.39
CA ARG A 83 -0.66 -2.00 -1.22
C ARG A 83 -0.06 -3.06 -2.12
N ILE A 84 0.13 -4.26 -1.59
CA ILE A 84 0.53 -5.45 -2.34
C ILE A 84 -0.41 -6.62 -2.05
N SER A 85 -0.51 -7.55 -3.00
CA SER A 85 -1.32 -8.76 -2.85
C SER A 85 -0.47 -9.97 -3.22
N VAL A 86 -0.25 -10.89 -2.28
CA VAL A 86 0.66 -12.02 -2.46
C VAL A 86 -0.06 -13.33 -2.14
N LEU A 87 0.48 -14.44 -2.63
CA LEU A 87 0.02 -15.77 -2.19
C LEU A 87 0.38 -15.97 -0.70
N PRO A 88 -0.38 -16.78 0.04
CA PRO A 88 -0.05 -17.13 1.42
C PRO A 88 1.35 -17.74 1.56
N GLY A 89 1.98 -17.49 2.70
CA GLY A 89 3.31 -18.00 3.03
C GLY A 89 4.14 -17.01 3.83
N ASP A 90 5.41 -17.37 4.03
CA ASP A 90 6.35 -16.56 4.80
C ASP A 90 7.16 -15.65 3.87
N TYR A 91 7.23 -14.37 4.21
CA TYR A 91 7.88 -13.34 3.40
C TYR A 91 8.74 -12.41 4.24
N THR A 92 9.88 -12.02 3.69
CA THR A 92 10.56 -10.78 4.07
C THR A 92 10.03 -9.64 3.20
N ILE A 93 9.39 -8.64 3.81
CA ILE A 93 8.88 -7.45 3.13
C ILE A 93 9.80 -6.27 3.42
N ILE A 94 10.23 -5.58 2.36
CA ILE A 94 11.05 -4.38 2.45
C ILE A 94 10.20 -3.18 2.04
N THR A 95 10.13 -2.22 2.94
CA THR A 95 9.33 -1.01 2.75
C THR A 95 10.25 0.20 2.66
N ARG A 96 9.78 1.26 2.04
CA ARG A 96 10.37 2.58 2.09
C ARG A 96 9.60 3.42 3.10
N CYS A 97 10.26 3.78 4.21
CA CYS A 97 9.74 4.72 5.20
C CYS A 97 10.39 6.08 5.00
N VAL A 98 9.58 7.14 4.89
CA VAL A 98 10.06 8.53 4.72
C VAL A 98 9.44 9.44 5.76
N SER A 99 10.24 10.31 6.37
CA SER A 99 9.78 11.43 7.16
C SER A 99 10.65 12.66 6.93
N GLY A 100 10.08 13.70 6.32
CA GLY A 100 10.84 14.89 5.90
C GLY A 100 12.03 14.52 5.02
N ASN A 101 13.25 14.89 5.46
CA ASN A 101 14.50 14.57 4.77
C ASN A 101 15.13 13.24 5.21
N TYR A 102 14.44 12.45 6.02
CA TYR A 102 14.93 11.16 6.48
C TYR A 102 14.19 10.03 5.75
N TRP A 103 14.93 9.03 5.31
CA TRP A 103 14.35 7.82 4.72
C TRP A 103 15.16 6.59 5.13
N ALA A 104 14.48 5.46 5.27
CA ALA A 104 15.13 4.17 5.46
C ALA A 104 14.30 3.07 4.79
N TYR A 105 14.91 1.88 4.71
CA TYR A 105 14.29 0.71 4.11
C TYR A 105 14.14 -0.43 5.12
N PRO A 106 13.28 -0.28 6.14
CA PRO A 106 13.09 -1.35 7.12
C PRO A 106 12.46 -2.58 6.47
N ALA A 107 12.88 -3.74 6.97
CA ALA A 107 12.37 -5.04 6.58
C ALA A 107 11.58 -5.67 7.73
N ALA A 108 10.56 -6.45 7.41
CA ALA A 108 9.81 -7.27 8.35
C ALA A 108 9.60 -8.68 7.80
N GLU A 109 9.77 -9.69 8.63
CA GLU A 109 9.39 -11.07 8.32
C GLU A 109 7.96 -11.31 8.77
N LEU A 110 7.09 -11.71 7.83
CA LEU A 110 5.66 -11.89 8.05
C LEU A 110 5.21 -13.26 7.54
N SER A 111 4.38 -13.94 8.33
CA SER A 111 3.62 -15.11 7.91
C SER A 111 2.23 -14.67 7.48
N LEU A 112 1.93 -14.83 6.20
CA LEU A 112 0.72 -14.29 5.57
C LEU A 112 -0.28 -15.40 5.24
N GLU A 113 -1.52 -15.23 5.68
CA GLU A 113 -2.62 -16.17 5.48
C GLU A 113 -3.58 -15.72 4.37
N ALA A 114 -4.23 -16.69 3.72
CA ALA A 114 -5.22 -16.42 2.68
C ALA A 114 -6.42 -15.65 3.25
N GLY A 115 -6.90 -14.66 2.49
CA GLY A 115 -8.07 -13.87 2.85
C GLY A 115 -7.84 -12.86 3.98
N ARG A 116 -6.62 -12.74 4.51
CA ARG A 116 -6.28 -11.77 5.55
C ARG A 116 -5.75 -10.46 4.98
N ILE A 117 -6.02 -9.37 5.71
CA ILE A 117 -5.47 -8.05 5.44
C ILE A 117 -4.54 -7.65 6.60
N TYR A 118 -3.32 -7.31 6.25
CA TYR A 118 -2.29 -6.86 7.17
C TYR A 118 -2.02 -5.38 6.92
N THR A 119 -1.87 -4.63 8.00
CA THR A 119 -1.53 -3.22 7.94
C THR A 119 -0.15 -3.00 8.55
N LEU A 120 0.74 -2.40 7.76
CA LEU A 120 2.08 -2.00 8.19
C LEU A 120 2.14 -0.50 8.42
N ARG A 121 2.82 -0.10 9.50
CA ARG A 121 3.06 1.29 9.87
C ARG A 121 4.55 1.51 10.09
N CYS A 122 5.07 2.63 9.60
CA CYS A 122 6.39 3.11 9.99
C CYS A 122 6.28 3.78 11.36
N GLY A 123 7.24 3.49 12.23
CA GLY A 123 7.44 4.25 13.46
C GLY A 123 8.92 4.55 13.68
N VAL A 124 9.20 5.51 14.55
CA VAL A 124 10.54 5.68 15.10
C VAL A 124 10.89 4.49 15.98
N SER A 125 12.13 4.00 15.88
CA SER A 125 12.65 3.04 16.83
C SER A 125 12.77 3.70 18.20
N PRO A 126 12.37 3.03 19.30
CA PRO A 126 12.39 3.62 20.64
C PRO A 126 13.78 4.05 21.13
N HIS A 127 14.85 3.59 20.49
CA HIS A 127 16.24 3.89 20.88
C HIS A 127 16.98 4.79 19.88
N ASN A 128 16.42 5.08 18.72
CA ASN A 128 17.06 5.93 17.72
C ASN A 128 16.05 6.55 16.75
N LEU A 129 15.95 7.88 16.81
CA LEU A 129 15.03 8.70 16.00
C LEU A 129 15.35 8.68 14.49
N THR A 130 16.53 8.20 14.08
CA THR A 130 16.91 8.04 12.67
C THR A 130 16.72 6.62 12.15
N SER A 131 16.30 5.69 13.01
CA SER A 131 15.98 4.32 12.61
C SER A 131 14.48 4.09 12.64
N PHE A 132 13.96 3.47 11.59
CA PHE A 132 12.53 3.18 11.45
C PHE A 132 12.27 1.71 11.76
N ARG A 133 11.13 1.44 12.39
CA ARG A 133 10.60 0.10 12.61
C ARG A 133 9.26 -0.05 11.92
N LEU A 134 8.92 -1.29 11.57
CA LEU A 134 7.60 -1.67 11.09
C LEU A 134 6.79 -2.24 12.25
N THR A 135 5.59 -1.71 12.43
CA THR A 135 4.57 -2.34 13.28
C THR A 135 3.51 -2.94 12.38
N MET A 136 3.06 -4.15 12.70
CA MET A 136 2.00 -4.84 11.98
C MET A 136 0.76 -4.97 12.86
N ASP A 137 -0.39 -4.62 12.31
CA ASP A 137 -1.71 -4.92 12.84
C ASP A 137 -2.45 -5.81 11.82
N SER A 138 -3.03 -6.94 12.25
CA SER A 138 -3.91 -7.75 11.40
C SER A 138 -5.35 -7.28 11.57
N ILE A 139 -6.05 -7.01 10.46
CA ILE A 139 -7.48 -6.68 10.47
C ILE A 139 -8.21 -7.89 9.89
N GLU A 140 -9.17 -8.41 10.67
CA GLU A 140 -9.92 -9.63 10.34
C GLU A 140 -10.65 -9.57 9.00
#